data_AF-A0A937B6M1-F1
#
_entry.id   AF-A0A937B6M1-F1
#
_cell.length_a   1.000
_cell.length_b   1.000
_cell.length_c   1.000
_cell.angle_alpha   90.00
_cell.angle_beta   90.00
_cell.angle_gamma   90.00
#
_symmetry.space_group_name_H-M   'P 1'
#
loop_
_entity.id
_entity.type
_entity.pdbx_description
1 polymer ?
#
loop_
_entity_poly.entity_id
_entity_poly.type
_entity_poly.pdbx_seq_one_letter_code
_entity_poly.pdbx_strand_id
1 'polypeptide(L)' 'MRLPLFRDPADVEIGMIGVPWDGGTTNRPGARFGPQAIRAASLMLCDGIHPFFNVSPLGHLGDA' A
#
# COMPACT_ATOMS: atom_id res chain seq x y z
N MET A 1 -3.22 -3.79 5.60
CA MET A 1 -2.57 -5.08 5.37
C MET A 1 -1.19 -4.96 5.99
N ARG A 2 -0.80 -5.93 6.83
CA ARG A 2 0.54 -5.99 7.42
C ARG A 2 1.45 -6.82 6.52
N LEU A 3 1.80 -6.28 5.35
CA LEU A 3 2.72 -6.95 4.43
C LEU A 3 4.15 -6.92 5.00
N PRO A 4 4.97 -7.95 4.76
CA PRO A 4 6.40 -7.88 5.06
C PRO A 4 7.08 -6.79 4.24
N LEU A 5 8.09 -6.15 4.83
CA LEU A 5 8.94 -5.18 4.15
C LEU A 5 10.05 -5.90 3.39
N PHE A 6 10.15 -5.63 2.10
CA PHE A 6 11.23 -6.07 1.22
C PHE A 6 12.05 -4.86 0.78
N ARG A 7 13.37 -5.04 0.67
CA ARG A 7 14.29 -3.97 0.26
C ARG A 7 14.79 -4.14 -1.17
N ASP A 8 14.83 -5.38 -1.65
CA ASP A 8 15.14 -5.68 -3.04
C ASP A 8 13.82 -5.86 -3.81
N PRO A 9 13.57 -5.06 -4.86
CA PRO A 9 12.42 -5.26 -5.73
C PRO A 9 12.37 -6.67 -6.37
N ALA A 10 13.51 -7.35 -6.50
CA ALA A 10 13.57 -8.71 -7.02
C ALA A 10 12.94 -9.76 -6.09
N ASP A 11 12.75 -9.44 -4.80
CA ASP A 11 12.18 -10.35 -3.81
C ASP A 11 10.63 -10.38 -3.81
N VAL A 12 9.97 -9.55 -4.62
CA VAL A 12 8.50 -9.42 -4.65
C VAL A 12 7.93 -9.52 -6.05
N GLU A 13 6.80 -10.21 -6.20
CA GLU A 13 6.05 -10.24 -7.48
C GLU A 13 5.36 -8.90 -7.73
N ILE A 14 4.74 -8.34 -6.69
CA ILE A 14 4.07 -7.04 -6.73
C ILE A 14 4.47 -6.22 -5.50
N GLY A 15 5.20 -5.12 -5.74
CA GLY A 15 5.61 -4.17 -4.70
C GLY A 15 4.56 -3.08 -4.43
N MET A 16 4.21 -2.88 -3.16
CA MET A 16 3.42 -1.76 -2.68
C MET A 16 4.37 -0.61 -2.30
N ILE A 17 4.41 0.43 -3.14
CA ILE A 17 5.34 1.55 -2.97
C ILE A 17 4.55 2.82 -2.68
N GLY A 18 5.02 3.59 -1.70
CA GLY A 18 4.47 4.90 -1.37
C GLY A 18 5.37 6.03 -1.87
N VAL A 19 4.85 6.96 -2.66
CA VAL A 19 5.57 8.16 -3.08
C VAL A 19 5.01 9.39 -2.33
N PRO A 20 5.65 9.84 -1.24
CA PRO A 20 5.14 10.94 -0.42
C PRO A 20 5.47 12.31 -1.03
N TRP A 21 4.83 12.65 -2.15
CA TRP A 21 5.07 13.89 -2.88
C TRP A 21 3.77 14.64 -3.18
N ASP A 22 3.80 15.95 -2.97
CA ASP A 22 2.69 16.85 -3.32
C ASP A 22 3.18 18.20 -3.87
N GLY A 23 4.41 18.26 -4.39
CA GLY A 23 5.02 19.50 -4.89
C GLY A 23 4.30 20.15 -6.07
N GLY A 24 3.51 19.38 -6.83
CA GLY A 24 2.63 19.91 -7.89
C GLY A 24 1.29 20.48 -7.40
N THR A 25 1.02 20.48 -6.09
CA THR A 25 -0.28 20.93 -5.55
C THR A 25 -0.37 22.44 -5.50
N THR A 26 -1.42 23.01 -6.11
CA THR A 26 -1.60 24.47 -6.25
C THR A 26 -2.56 25.11 -5.25
N ASN A 27 -3.27 24.31 -4.44
CA ASN A 27 -4.30 24.82 -3.52
C ASN A 27 -4.15 24.25 -2.10
N ARG A 28 -4.52 22.97 -1.89
CA ARG A 28 -4.52 22.34 -0.56
C ARG A 28 -3.46 21.23 -0.48
N PRO A 29 -2.26 21.49 0.07
CA PRO A 29 -1.22 20.48 0.22
C PRO A 29 -1.61 19.42 1.27
N GLY A 30 -0.88 18.30 1.29
CA GLY A 30 -1.11 17.22 2.25
C GLY A 30 -1.09 15.82 1.65
N ALA A 31 -1.13 15.67 0.32
CA ALA A 31 -1.10 14.37 -0.33
C ALA A 31 0.19 13.57 -0.02
N ARG A 32 1.28 14.26 0.37
CA ARG A 32 2.52 13.62 0.86
C ARG A 32 2.30 12.70 2.08
N PHE A 33 1.26 12.95 2.88
CA PHE A 33 0.91 12.11 4.03
C PHE A 33 0.02 10.90 3.63
N GLY A 34 -0.45 10.87 2.38
CA GLY A 34 -1.31 9.83 1.84
C GLY A 34 -0.76 8.41 1.99
N PRO A 35 0.51 8.13 1.61
CA PRO A 35 1.05 6.77 1.73
C PRO A 35 1.00 6.20 3.15
N GLN A 36 1.28 7.02 4.17
CA GLN A 36 1.18 6.59 5.57
C GLN A 36 -0.29 6.39 5.98
N ALA A 37 -1.17 7.31 5.61
CA ALA A 37 -2.60 7.22 5.90
C ALA A 37 -3.24 5.97 5.27
N ILE A 38 -2.89 5.64 4.03
CA ILE A 38 -3.35 4.43 3.33
C ILE A 38 -2.85 3.18 4.05
N ARG A 39 -1.57 3.13 4.45
CA ARG A 39 -1.03 1.99 5.22
C ARG A 39 -1.80 1.79 6.53
N ALA A 40 -2.11 2.87 7.25
CA ALA A 40 -2.91 2.81 8.47
C ALA A 40 -4.36 2.33 8.21
N ALA A 41 -5.04 2.92 7.22
CA ALA A 41 -6.41 2.56 6.86
C ALA A 41 -6.53 1.10 6.37
N SER A 42 -5.50 0.61 5.67
CA SER A 42 -5.48 -0.75 5.15
C SER A 42 -5.55 -1.83 6.25
N LEU A 43 -5.34 -1.49 7.53
CA LEU A 43 -5.55 -2.41 8.65
C LEU A 43 -7.02 -2.88 8.78
N MET A 44 -7.98 -2.21 8.14
CA MET A 44 -9.36 -2.69 8.09
C MET A 44 -9.56 -3.88 7.14
N LEU A 45 -8.60 -4.14 6.23
CA LEU A 45 -8.62 -5.24 5.26
C LEU A 45 -7.90 -6.50 5.78
N CYS A 46 -8.03 -6.80 7.08
CA CYS A 46 -7.15 -7.75 7.78
C CYS A 46 -7.25 -9.20 7.30
N ASP A 47 -8.40 -9.67 6.85
CA ASP A 47 -8.53 -11.01 6.24
C ASP A 47 -7.92 -11.07 4.83
N GLY A 48 -7.68 -9.90 4.22
CA GLY A 48 -7.15 -9.77 2.87
C GLY A 48 -8.01 -10.43 1.82
N ILE A 49 -9.30 -10.68 2.09
CA ILE A 49 -10.20 -11.38 1.16
C ILE A 49 -11.07 -10.35 0.45
N HIS A 50 -11.10 -10.43 -0.88
CA HIS A 50 -12.00 -9.62 -1.67
C HIS A 50 -13.45 -10.09 -1.47
N PRO A 51 -14.40 -9.22 -1.06
CA PRO A 51 -15.74 -9.64 -0.61
C PRO A 51 -16.60 -10.28 -1.72
N PHE A 52 -16.44 -9.86 -2.97
CA PHE A 52 -17.19 -10.43 -4.10
C PHE A 52 -16.54 -11.69 -4.70
N PHE A 53 -15.23 -11.65 -4.97
CA PHE A 53 -14.51 -12.73 -5.67
C PHE A 53 -13.98 -13.83 -4.76
N ASN A 54 -13.98 -13.66 -3.44
CA ASN A 54 -13.45 -14.63 -2.46
C ASN A 54 -12.01 -15.08 -2.76
N VAL A 55 -11.15 -14.13 -3.13
CA VAL A 55 -9.71 -14.33 -3.40
C VAL A 55 -8.88 -13.37 -2.57
N SER A 56 -7.62 -13.69 -2.33
CA SER A 56 -6.70 -12.83 -1.58
C SER A 56 -5.43 -12.51 -2.39
N PRO A 57 -4.98 -11.25 -2.40
CA PRO A 57 -3.72 -10.88 -3.04
C PRO A 57 -2.50 -11.08 -2.12
N LEU A 58 -2.67 -11.39 -0.83
CA LEU A 58 -1.59 -11.33 0.17
C LEU A 58 -0.38 -12.25 -0.14
N GLY A 59 -0.55 -13.32 -0.93
CA GLY A 59 0.55 -14.19 -1.35
C GLY A 59 1.43 -13.62 -2.46
N HIS A 60 1.01 -12.53 -3.11
CA HIS A 60 1.69 -11.93 -4.26
C HIS A 60 2.25 -10.52 -3.96
N LEU A 61 1.90 -9.94 -2.81
CA LEU A 61 2.24 -8.57 -2.44
C LEU A 61 3.42 -8.52 -1.47
N GLY A 62 4.29 -7.51 -1.61
CA GLY A 62 5.26 -7.10 -0.59
C GLY A 62 5.28 -5.57 -0.42
N ASP A 63 5.61 -5.08 0.78
CA ASP A 63 5.81 -3.63 1.02
C ASP A 63 7.24 -3.26 0.64
N ALA A 64 7.44 -2.13 -0.05
CA ALA A 64 8.73 -1.68 -0.56
C ALA A 64 8.94 -0.17 -0.38
#